data_AF-A0AB39HQ26-F1
#
_entry.id   AF-A0AB39HQ26-F1
#
_cell.length_a   1.000
_cell.length_b   1.000
_cell.length_c   1.000
_cell.angle_alpha   90.00
_cell.angle_beta   90.00
_cell.angle_gamma   90.00
#
_symmetry.space_group_name_H-M   'P 1'
#
loop_
_entity.id
_entity.type
_entity.pdbx_description
1 polymer ?
#
loop_
_entity_poly.entity_id
_entity_poly.type
_entity_poly.pdbx_seq_one_letter_code
_entity_poly.pdbx_strand_id
1 'polypeptide(L)' 'MRIQYNKLWKVLIDKDMKKKDLQNAASFSSYTIAKLKKNEPISMKIFVKTSTSLDV' A
#
# COMPACT_ATOMS: atom_id res chain seq x y z
N MET A 1 3.19 -18.46 -4.36
CA MET A 1 2.79 -17.08 -4.71
C MET A 1 3.50 -16.12 -3.75
N ARG A 2 4.55 -15.44 -4.19
CA ARG A 2 5.37 -14.57 -3.31
C ARG A 2 4.84 -13.15 -3.44
N ILE A 3 4.03 -12.70 -2.49
CA ILE A 3 3.50 -11.33 -2.51
C ILE A 3 4.69 -10.40 -2.27
N GLN A 4 4.94 -9.48 -3.19
CA GLN A 4 5.99 -8.48 -3.07
C GLN A 4 5.40 -7.11 -3.35
N TYR A 5 5.39 -6.25 -2.34
CA TYR A 5 4.89 -4.87 -2.47
C TYR A 5 5.99 -3.90 -2.95
N ASN A 6 7.16 -4.40 -3.36
CA ASN A 6 8.25 -3.57 -3.87
C ASN A 6 7.84 -2.72 -5.08
N LYS A 7 6.97 -3.25 -5.96
CA LYS A 7 6.40 -2.45 -7.06
C LYS A 7 5.53 -1.31 -6.54
N LEU A 8 4.70 -1.55 -5.52
CA LEU A 8 3.88 -0.51 -4.89
C LEU A 8 4.75 0.60 -4.29
N TRP A 9 5.84 0.24 -3.60
CA TRP A 9 6.80 1.21 -3.06
C TRP A 9 7.51 2.03 -4.13
N LYS A 10 7.77 1.43 -5.31
CA LYS A 10 8.31 2.17 -6.46
C LYS A 10 7.30 3.16 -7.02
N VAL A 11 6.04 2.74 -7.23
CA VAL A 11 4.97 3.66 -7.70
C VAL A 11 4.78 4.81 -6.73
N LEU A 12 4.89 4.56 -5.42
CA LEU A 12 4.86 5.62 -4.41
C LEU A 12 5.98 6.64 -4.59
N ILE A 13 7.19 6.20 -4.93
CA ILE A 13 8.32 7.11 -5.24
C ILE A 13 8.06 7.87 -6.54
N ASP A 14 7.57 7.19 -7.59
CA ASP A 14 7.21 7.83 -8.86
C ASP A 14 6.14 8.92 -8.70
N LYS A 15 5.24 8.77 -7.72
CA LYS A 15 4.19 9.75 -7.40
C LYS A 15 4.56 10.76 -6.31
N ASP A 16 5.82 10.80 -5.86
CA ASP A 16 6.29 11.61 -4.73
C ASP A 16 5.48 11.42 -3.43
N MET A 17 4.94 10.21 -3.22
CA MET A 17 4.11 9.87 -2.07
C MET A 17 4.92 9.10 -1.03
N LYS A 18 4.86 9.54 0.24
CA LYS A 18 5.44 8.79 1.35
C LYS A 18 4.48 7.69 1.81
N LYS A 19 5.00 6.76 2.62
CA LYS A 19 4.17 5.71 3.25
C LYS A 19 3.03 6.32 4.09
N LYS A 20 3.28 7.48 4.70
CA LYS A 20 2.26 8.22 5.47
C LYS A 20 1.19 8.82 4.56
N ASP A 21 1.56 9.25 3.36
CA ASP A 21 0.60 9.73 2.35
C ASP A 21 -0.23 8.59 1.78
N LEU A 22 0.38 7.41 1.54
CA LEU A 22 -0.38 6.19 1.24
C LEU A 22 -1.40 5.87 2.35
N GLN A 23 -0.98 6.01 3.61
CA GLN A 23 -1.85 5.78 4.76
C GLN A 23 -3.07 6.69 4.73
N ASN A 24 -2.85 7.98 4.44
CA ASN A 24 -3.89 8.99 4.37
C ASN A 24 -4.79 8.78 3.14
N ALA A 25 -4.19 8.62 1.97
CA ALA A 25 -4.89 8.45 0.69
C ALA A 25 -5.78 7.21 0.68
N ALA A 26 -5.33 6.11 1.29
CA ALA A 26 -6.08 4.87 1.36
C ALA A 26 -6.79 4.65 2.71
N SER A 27 -6.69 5.62 3.62
CA SER A 27 -7.30 5.59 4.95
C SER A 27 -7.06 4.27 5.69
N PHE A 28 -5.78 3.91 5.84
CA PHE A 28 -5.38 2.70 6.54
C PHE A 28 -4.92 2.97 7.98
N SER A 29 -5.15 1.97 8.84
CA SER A 29 -4.43 1.90 10.12
C SER A 29 -2.94 1.62 9.87
N SER A 30 -2.07 2.17 10.74
CA SER A 30 -0.62 1.97 10.72
C SER A 30 -0.23 0.48 10.71
N TYR A 31 -1.07 -0.39 11.27
CA TYR A 31 -0.92 -1.84 11.24
C TYR A 31 -0.85 -2.41 9.82
N THR A 32 -1.65 -1.87 8.90
CA THR A 32 -1.72 -2.30 7.51
C THR A 32 -0.42 -1.98 6.77
N ILE A 33 0.15 -0.79 7.02
CA ILE A 33 1.44 -0.41 6.44
C ILE A 33 2.56 -1.29 6.96
N ALA A 34 2.50 -1.70 8.24
CA ALA A 34 3.45 -2.66 8.78
C ALA A 34 3.37 -4.02 8.07
N LYS A 35 2.16 -4.52 7.79
CA LYS A 35 1.96 -5.75 6.99
C LYS A 35 2.50 -5.61 5.56
N LEU A 36 2.19 -4.51 4.89
CA LEU A 36 2.73 -4.19 3.55
C LEU A 36 4.27 -4.13 3.57
N LYS A 37 4.87 -3.56 4.62
CA LYS A 37 6.33 -3.53 4.78
C LYS A 37 6.92 -4.92 5.00
N LYS A 38 6.20 -5.81 5.68
CA LYS A 38 6.59 -7.21 5.94
C LYS A 38 6.27 -8.17 4.80
N ASN A 39 5.72 -7.68 3.68
CA ASN A 39 5.24 -8.53 2.58
C ASN A 39 4.20 -9.57 3.03
N GLU A 40 3.43 -9.25 4.07
CA GLU A 40 2.35 -10.10 4.55
C GLU A 40 1.08 -9.91 3.70
N PRO A 41 0.26 -10.96 3.55
CA PRO A 41 -1.05 -10.84 2.91
C PRO A 41 -1.93 -9.86 3.70
N ILE A 42 -2.40 -8.82 3.01
CA ILE A 42 -3.40 -7.89 3.52
C ILE A 42 -4.80 -8.37 3.13
N SER A 43 -5.81 -7.94 3.88
CA SER A 43 -7.21 -8.26 3.55
C SER A 43 -7.60 -7.65 2.20
N MET A 44 -8.45 -8.33 1.42
CA MET A 44 -8.91 -7.83 0.11
C MET A 44 -9.52 -6.43 0.16
N LYS A 45 -10.20 -6.08 1.26
CA LYS A 45 -10.73 -4.71 1.48
C LYS A 45 -9.64 -3.63 1.45
N ILE A 46 -8.46 -3.96 1.97
CA ILE A 46 -7.30 -3.08 1.97
C ILE A 46 -6.71 -3.00 0.57
N PHE A 47 -6.63 -4.15 -0.12
CA PHE A 47 -6.09 -4.21 -1.48
C PHE A 47 -6.92 -3.37 -2.46
N VAL A 48 -8.25 -3.46 -2.38
CA VAL A 48 -9.16 -2.63 -3.20
C VAL A 48 -8.94 -1.15 -2.91
N LYS A 49 -8.89 -0.76 -1.62
CA LYS A 49 -8.59 0.64 -1.24
C LYS A 49 -7.23 1.12 -1.76
N THR A 50 -6.18 0.30 -1.71
CA THR A 50 -4.88 0.68 -2.30
C THR A 50 -4.99 0.91 -3.80
N SER A 51 -5.70 0.03 -4.53
CA SER A 51 -5.88 0.18 -5.98
C SER A 51 -6.61 1.48 -6.31
N THR A 52 -7.73 1.74 -5.63
CA THR A 52 -8.53 2.96 -5.83
C THR A 52 -7.74 4.22 -5.48
N SER A 53 -6.92 4.20 -4.42
CA SER A 53 -6.12 5.37 -4.04
C SER A 53 -4.92 5.62 -4.97
N LEU A 54 -4.41 4.60 -5.64
CA LEU A 54 -3.32 4.76 -6.60
C LEU A 54 -3.79 4.95 -8.05
N ASP A 55 -5.10 4.88 -8.31
CA ASP A 55 -5.69 4.96 -9.67
C ASP A 55 -5.00 3.98 -10.64
N VAL A 56 -4.87 2.72 -10.19
CA VAL A 56 -4.37 1.56 -10.95
C VAL A 56 -5.31 0.38 -10.82
#